data_AF-A0A0F9CEX4-F1
#
_entry.id   AF-A0A0F9CEX4-F1
#
_cell.length_a   1.000
_cell.length_b   1.000
_cell.length_c   1.000
_cell.angle_alpha   90.00
_cell.angle_beta   90.00
_cell.angle_gamma   90.00
#
_symmetry.space_group_name_H-M   'P 1'
#
loop_
_entity.id
_entity.type
_entity.pdbx_description
1 polymer ?
#
loop_
_entity_poly.entity_id
_entity_poly.type
_entity_poly.pdbx_seq_one_letter_code
_entity_poly.pdbx_strand_id
1 'polypeptide(L)'
;MHKRPWKTIRVILVVLGCVFLGSMSVLCIPPQPFPGTYNPRPGRVLGSKVAVVFSYHYQMNMGGFERKHPYPQKWGRIYTELLQKGYLNSRDVFVPEEVTREQILLVHSEQFLKNLKDSRNVAQYLEIPALAVAPGGLVDAGVLGPFRRQAGGTVLAGREALKHGIGINIGGGYH
;
A
#
# COMPACT_ATOMS: atom_id res chain seq x y z
N MET A 1 30.27 -14.16 69.36
CA MET A 1 30.70 -15.26 68.46
C MET A 1 29.98 -15.14 67.14
N HIS A 2 30.74 -15.21 66.05
CA HIS A 2 30.36 -15.64 64.70
C HIS A 2 29.45 -14.77 63.79
N LYS A 3 30.16 -13.98 62.96
CA LYS A 3 30.09 -13.91 61.47
C LYS A 3 28.80 -13.43 60.79
N ARG A 4 28.92 -12.26 60.12
CA ARG A 4 28.17 -11.93 58.90
C ARG A 4 28.46 -12.97 57.81
N PRO A 5 27.48 -13.30 56.94
CA PRO A 5 27.73 -13.19 55.50
C PRO A 5 26.46 -12.77 54.73
N TRP A 6 26.38 -11.57 54.15
CA TRP A 6 26.84 -11.24 52.79
C TRP A 6 26.34 -12.14 51.62
N LYS A 7 25.38 -13.04 51.83
CA LYS A 7 24.85 -13.89 50.75
C LYS A 7 23.40 -13.64 50.33
N THR A 8 22.62 -12.85 51.06
CA THR A 8 21.23 -12.54 50.65
C THR A 8 21.10 -11.26 49.82
N ILE A 9 22.16 -10.45 49.72
CA ILE A 9 22.21 -9.22 48.89
C ILE A 9 22.58 -9.51 47.42
N ARG A 10 22.88 -10.78 47.07
CA ARG A 10 23.14 -11.19 45.67
C ARG A 10 21.89 -11.62 44.88
N VAL A 11 20.71 -11.66 45.49
CA VAL A 11 19.47 -12.04 44.78
C VAL A 11 18.61 -10.82 44.39
N ILE A 12 18.81 -9.66 45.03
CA ILE A 12 18.06 -8.42 44.71
C ILE A 12 18.82 -7.50 43.74
N LEU A 13 20.09 -7.81 43.43
CA LEU A 13 20.90 -7.09 42.44
C LEU A 13 20.94 -7.75 41.05
N VAL A 14 20.02 -8.67 40.78
CA VAL A 14 19.75 -9.20 39.42
C VAL A 14 18.44 -8.65 38.84
N VAL A 15 17.62 -7.94 39.63
CA VAL A 15 16.32 -7.40 39.19
C VAL A 15 16.35 -5.87 38.98
N LEU A 16 17.44 -5.19 39.36
CA LEU A 16 17.57 -3.72 39.26
C LEU A 16 18.90 -3.29 38.59
N GLY A 17 19.39 -4.09 37.65
CA GLY A 17 20.66 -3.89 36.95
C GLY A 17 20.61 -4.09 35.43
N CYS A 18 19.43 -3.90 34.81
CA CYS A 18 19.26 -3.92 33.34
C CYS A 18 18.61 -2.63 32.82
N VAL A 19 18.81 -1.51 33.51
CA VAL A 19 18.46 -0.18 33.00
C VAL A 19 19.79 0.56 32.84
N PHE A 20 20.12 0.90 31.59
CA PHE A 20 21.40 1.44 31.12
C PHE A 20 22.54 0.45 30.93
N LEU A 21 22.56 -0.21 29.77
CA LEU A 21 23.68 -0.17 28.83
C LEU A 21 23.29 -0.93 27.56
N GLY A 22 23.45 -0.29 26.41
CA GLY A 22 23.56 -1.00 25.13
C GLY A 22 22.25 -1.27 24.40
N SER A 23 21.70 -0.25 23.77
CA SER A 23 21.79 -0.14 22.31
C SER A 23 20.82 0.94 21.87
N MET A 24 21.30 1.85 21.04
CA MET A 24 20.43 2.44 20.04
C MET A 24 19.94 1.28 19.17
N SER A 25 18.90 0.59 19.64
CA SER A 25 17.95 -0.04 18.77
C SER A 25 17.31 1.13 18.03
N VAL A 26 18.00 1.59 16.98
CA VAL A 26 17.33 1.97 15.76
C VAL A 26 16.30 0.88 15.62
N LEU A 27 15.03 1.18 15.94
CA LEU A 27 13.95 0.34 15.48
C LEU A 27 14.30 0.19 14.01
N CYS A 28 14.75 -1.00 13.61
CA CYS A 28 14.73 -1.41 12.23
C CYS A 28 13.24 -1.45 11.91
N ILE A 29 12.64 -0.27 11.72
CA ILE A 29 11.47 -0.08 10.91
C ILE A 29 11.96 -0.72 9.61
N PRO A 30 11.46 -1.91 9.24
CA PRO A 30 11.88 -2.53 8.00
C PRO A 30 11.73 -1.46 6.92
N PRO A 31 12.69 -1.32 6.01
CA PRO A 31 12.60 -0.31 4.96
C PRO A 31 11.19 -0.40 4.39
N GLN A 32 10.46 0.72 4.49
CA GLN A 32 9.09 0.78 4.01
C GLN A 32 9.12 0.19 2.60
N PRO A 33 8.29 -0.81 2.27
CA PRO A 33 8.48 -1.59 1.06
C PRO A 33 8.51 -0.71 -0.20
N PHE A 34 7.94 0.51 -0.12
CA PHE A 34 7.95 1.52 -1.18
C PHE A 34 8.02 2.96 -0.62
N PRO A 35 9.20 3.47 -0.25
CA PRO A 35 9.31 4.76 0.42
C PRO A 35 8.79 5.89 -0.49
N GLY A 36 7.95 6.76 0.09
CA GLY A 36 7.40 7.92 -0.60
C GLY A 36 6.26 7.64 -1.59
N THR A 37 5.59 6.49 -1.52
CA THR A 37 4.47 6.14 -2.43
C THR A 37 3.09 6.04 -1.74
N TYR A 38 3.01 6.45 -0.47
CA TYR A 38 1.81 6.36 0.36
C TYR A 38 0.86 7.54 0.15
N ASN A 39 1.40 8.76 0.29
CA ASN A 39 0.60 9.98 0.23
C ASN A 39 0.64 10.59 -1.17
N PRO A 40 -0.48 11.14 -1.66
CA PRO A 40 -0.53 11.83 -2.93
C PRO A 40 0.53 12.93 -3.01
N ARG A 41 1.25 12.99 -4.14
CA ARG A 41 2.29 13.99 -4.40
C ARG A 41 2.67 14.01 -5.88
N PRO A 42 3.21 15.14 -6.38
CA PRO A 42 3.82 15.15 -7.70
C PRO A 42 5.08 14.27 -7.77
N GLY A 43 5.45 13.92 -8.99
CA GLY A 43 6.71 13.26 -9.34
C GLY A 43 7.53 14.12 -10.29
N ARG A 44 8.70 13.60 -10.71
CA ARG A 44 9.54 14.20 -11.75
C ARG A 44 9.33 13.46 -13.07
N VAL A 45 9.05 14.21 -14.12
CA VAL A 45 8.88 13.69 -15.49
C VAL A 45 10.23 13.20 -16.03
N LEU A 46 10.26 11.98 -16.56
CA LEU A 46 11.45 11.37 -17.15
C LEU A 46 11.64 11.84 -18.59
N GLY A 47 12.87 12.22 -18.94
CA GLY A 47 13.21 12.70 -20.29
C GLY A 47 12.31 13.85 -20.78
N SER A 48 11.75 14.62 -19.85
CA SER A 48 10.77 15.69 -20.09
C SER A 48 9.45 15.27 -20.75
N LYS A 49 9.19 13.97 -20.92
CA LYS A 49 7.98 13.47 -21.61
C LYS A 49 7.17 12.40 -20.89
N VAL A 50 7.79 11.62 -20.00
CA VAL A 50 7.16 10.43 -19.41
C VAL A 50 6.85 10.66 -17.94
N ALA A 51 5.58 10.68 -17.58
CA ALA A 51 5.11 10.68 -16.21
C ALA A 51 4.74 9.25 -15.78
N VAL A 52 5.31 8.78 -14.68
CA VAL A 52 5.02 7.45 -14.12
C VAL A 52 4.22 7.61 -12.83
N VAL A 53 3.08 6.94 -12.76
CA VAL A 53 2.12 7.03 -11.66
C VAL A 53 2.05 5.71 -10.90
N PHE A 54 2.19 5.76 -9.58
CA PHE A 54 2.09 4.59 -8.71
C PHE A 54 1.81 4.98 -7.26
N SER A 55 1.01 4.15 -6.57
CA SER A 55 0.81 4.23 -5.12
C SER A 55 1.00 2.86 -4.48
N TYR A 56 1.52 2.85 -3.26
CA TYR A 56 1.52 1.66 -2.39
C TYR A 56 0.13 1.11 -2.10
N HIS A 57 -0.90 1.92 -2.27
CA HIS A 57 -2.27 1.52 -1.96
C HIS A 57 -2.98 0.87 -3.14
N TYR A 58 -2.28 0.54 -4.24
CA TYR A 58 -2.82 -0.30 -5.33
C TYR A 58 -2.92 -1.78 -4.93
N GLN A 59 -2.32 -2.13 -3.80
CA GLN A 59 -2.10 -3.48 -3.34
C GLN A 59 -3.39 -3.94 -2.65
N MET A 60 -4.00 -5.00 -3.19
CA MET A 60 -5.14 -5.63 -2.55
C MET A 60 -4.70 -6.30 -1.24
N ASN A 61 -5.51 -6.14 -0.21
CA ASN A 61 -5.32 -6.80 1.07
C ASN A 61 -6.60 -7.56 1.42
N MET A 62 -6.57 -8.87 1.25
CA MET A 62 -7.71 -9.75 1.54
C MET A 62 -7.45 -10.56 2.82
N GLY A 63 -6.75 -9.98 3.80
CA GLY A 63 -6.51 -10.61 5.10
C GLY A 63 -5.71 -11.90 5.04
N GLY A 64 -4.87 -12.09 4.02
CA GLY A 64 -4.06 -13.28 3.82
C GLY A 64 -4.56 -14.23 2.73
N PHE A 65 -5.81 -14.08 2.25
CA PHE A 65 -6.33 -14.87 1.13
C PHE A 65 -5.65 -14.49 -0.19
N GLU A 66 -5.12 -13.27 -0.31
CA GLU A 66 -4.36 -12.82 -1.48
C GLU A 66 -3.09 -13.65 -1.72
N ARG A 67 -2.53 -14.27 -0.68
CA ARG A 67 -1.33 -15.11 -0.77
C ARG A 67 -1.56 -16.41 -1.57
N LYS A 68 -2.81 -16.82 -1.76
CA LYS A 68 -3.19 -17.96 -2.63
C LYS A 68 -3.40 -17.54 -4.08
N HIS A 69 -3.45 -16.24 -4.36
CA HIS A 69 -3.54 -15.71 -5.72
C HIS A 69 -2.12 -15.60 -6.30
N PRO A 70 -1.89 -15.86 -7.60
CA PRO A 70 -0.54 -15.85 -8.18
C PRO A 70 0.20 -14.48 -8.15
N TYR A 71 -0.48 -13.38 -7.79
CA TYR A 71 0.07 -12.01 -7.95
C TYR A 71 -0.31 -10.99 -6.85
N PRO A 72 -0.11 -11.26 -5.55
CA PRO A 72 -0.54 -10.35 -4.48
C PRO A 72 0.18 -8.99 -4.46
N GLN A 73 1.34 -8.89 -5.13
CA GLN A 73 2.22 -7.72 -5.10
C GLN A 73 2.73 -7.30 -6.48
N LYS A 74 1.98 -7.61 -7.56
CA LYS A 74 2.41 -7.38 -8.95
C LYS A 74 2.95 -5.96 -9.18
N TRP A 75 2.16 -4.97 -8.79
CA TRP A 75 2.47 -3.55 -9.03
C TRP A 75 3.69 -3.10 -8.24
N GLY A 76 3.76 -3.51 -6.96
CA GLY A 76 4.92 -3.28 -6.11
C GLY A 76 6.19 -3.89 -6.70
N ARG A 77 6.13 -5.13 -7.19
CA ARG A 77 7.28 -5.79 -7.83
C ARG A 77 7.76 -5.03 -9.07
N ILE A 78 6.83 -4.61 -9.95
CA ILE A 78 7.18 -3.82 -11.13
C ILE A 78 7.90 -2.53 -10.71
N TYR A 79 7.34 -1.79 -9.75
CA TYR A 79 7.95 -0.56 -9.27
C TYR A 79 9.33 -0.81 -8.64
N THR A 80 9.48 -1.84 -7.80
CA THR A 80 10.78 -2.20 -7.20
C THR A 80 11.82 -2.57 -8.24
N GLU A 81 11.47 -3.38 -9.24
CA GLU A 81 12.37 -3.75 -10.33
C GLU A 81 12.83 -2.53 -11.14
N LEU A 82 11.93 -1.58 -11.41
CA LEU A 82 12.27 -0.33 -12.10
C LEU A 82 13.23 0.55 -11.27
N LEU A 83 13.05 0.60 -9.95
CA LEU A 83 13.99 1.29 -9.05
C LEU A 83 15.36 0.59 -9.02
N GLN A 84 15.38 -0.73 -8.83
CA GLN A 84 16.62 -1.50 -8.70
C GLN A 84 17.48 -1.47 -9.96
N LYS A 85 16.84 -1.44 -11.14
CA LYS A 85 17.53 -1.33 -12.43
C LYS A 85 17.90 0.11 -12.81
N GLY A 86 17.55 1.11 -11.98
CA GLY A 86 17.88 2.51 -12.21
C GLY A 86 17.03 3.20 -13.28
N TYR A 87 15.93 2.59 -13.72
CA TYR A 87 14.98 3.21 -14.65
C TYR A 87 14.11 4.28 -13.97
N LEU A 88 13.93 4.17 -12.65
CA LEU A 88 13.19 5.11 -11.82
C LEU A 88 13.98 5.45 -10.56
N ASN A 89 13.76 6.66 -10.05
CA ASN A 89 14.00 7.04 -8.66
C ASN A 89 12.66 7.19 -7.95
N SER A 90 12.64 7.07 -6.63
CA SER A 90 11.42 7.26 -5.83
C SER A 90 10.77 8.64 -6.06
N ARG A 91 11.59 9.68 -6.30
CA ARG A 91 11.14 11.04 -6.61
C ARG A 91 10.51 11.20 -8.00
N ASP A 92 10.75 10.27 -8.92
CA ASP A 92 10.21 10.33 -10.29
C ASP A 92 8.73 9.98 -10.33
N VAL A 93 8.26 9.18 -9.37
CA VAL A 93 6.88 8.69 -9.35
C VAL A 93 5.92 9.75 -8.85
N PHE A 94 4.83 9.94 -9.59
CA PHE A 94 3.63 10.66 -9.18
C PHE A 94 2.75 9.72 -8.36
N VAL A 95 2.32 10.16 -7.18
CA VAL A 95 1.42 9.38 -6.33
C VAL A 95 0.02 9.97 -6.46
N PRO A 96 -0.97 9.20 -6.97
CA PRO A 96 -2.30 9.72 -7.24
C PRO A 96 -3.16 9.85 -5.99
N GLU A 97 -4.16 10.70 -6.11
CA GLU A 97 -5.33 10.67 -5.22
C GLU A 97 -6.25 9.50 -5.60
N GLU A 98 -7.11 9.12 -4.66
CA GLU A 98 -8.20 8.20 -4.93
C GLU A 98 -9.21 8.86 -5.89
N VAL A 99 -9.76 8.09 -6.84
CA VAL A 99 -10.80 8.61 -7.74
C VAL A 99 -12.00 9.08 -6.91
N THR A 100 -12.53 10.26 -7.23
CA THR A 100 -13.68 10.79 -6.49
C THR A 100 -14.96 10.10 -6.94
N ARG A 101 -15.99 10.17 -6.09
CA ARG A 101 -17.32 9.65 -6.42
C ARG A 101 -17.88 10.30 -7.69
N GLU A 102 -17.70 11.61 -7.82
CA GLU A 102 -18.16 12.40 -8.97
C GLU A 102 -17.48 11.92 -10.25
N GLN A 103 -16.18 11.62 -10.19
CA GLN A 103 -15.44 11.06 -11.31
C GLN A 103 -15.93 9.66 -11.69
N ILE A 104 -16.25 8.80 -10.70
CA ILE A 104 -16.83 7.48 -10.97
C ILE A 104 -18.20 7.62 -11.65
N LEU A 105 -19.02 8.59 -11.22
CA LEU A 105 -20.35 8.83 -11.78
C LEU A 105 -20.36 9.38 -13.21
N LEU A 106 -19.21 9.80 -13.76
CA LEU A 106 -19.10 10.15 -15.17
C LEU A 106 -19.25 8.94 -16.10
N VAL A 107 -18.98 7.73 -15.60
CA VAL A 107 -18.96 6.49 -16.40
C VAL A 107 -19.80 5.36 -15.79
N HIS A 108 -20.19 5.46 -14.52
CA HIS A 108 -21.03 4.49 -13.83
C HIS A 108 -22.27 5.13 -13.20
N SER A 109 -23.30 4.31 -12.96
CA SER A 109 -24.55 4.78 -12.35
C SER A 109 -24.50 4.80 -10.83
N GLU A 110 -25.40 5.57 -10.22
CA GLU A 110 -25.67 5.51 -8.78
C GLU A 110 -26.01 4.10 -8.30
N GLN A 111 -26.73 3.34 -9.12
CA GLN A 111 -27.10 1.97 -8.79
C GLN A 111 -25.87 1.06 -8.73
N PHE A 112 -24.90 1.24 -9.63
CA PHE A 112 -23.64 0.50 -9.59
C PHE A 112 -22.90 0.75 -8.27
N LEU A 113 -22.77 2.02 -7.86
CA LEU A 113 -22.14 2.37 -6.58
C LEU A 113 -22.87 1.79 -5.37
N LYS A 114 -24.20 1.73 -5.41
CA LYS A 114 -25.00 1.05 -4.37
C LYS A 114 -24.73 -0.45 -4.35
N ASN A 115 -24.63 -1.10 -5.51
CA ASN A 115 -24.36 -2.52 -5.61
C ASN A 115 -22.99 -2.91 -5.03
N LEU A 116 -21.97 -2.05 -5.18
CA LEU A 116 -20.64 -2.25 -4.61
C LEU A 116 -20.63 -2.30 -3.07
N LYS A 117 -21.69 -1.83 -2.39
CA LYS A 117 -21.81 -1.92 -0.93
C LYS A 117 -22.19 -3.33 -0.44
N ASP A 118 -22.66 -4.20 -1.34
CA ASP A 118 -22.98 -5.59 -1.02
C ASP A 118 -21.81 -6.51 -1.40
N SER A 119 -21.19 -7.13 -0.40
CA SER A 119 -20.07 -8.06 -0.59
C SER A 119 -20.38 -9.21 -1.54
N ARG A 120 -21.65 -9.64 -1.66
CA ARG A 120 -22.06 -10.71 -2.58
C ARG A 120 -21.97 -10.27 -4.03
N ASN A 121 -22.37 -9.03 -4.32
CA ASN A 121 -22.20 -8.46 -5.66
C ASN A 121 -20.72 -8.35 -6.01
N VAL A 122 -19.89 -7.85 -5.08
CA VAL A 122 -18.44 -7.74 -5.29
C VAL A 122 -17.80 -9.12 -5.50
N ALA A 123 -18.20 -10.12 -4.72
CA ALA A 123 -17.74 -11.50 -4.89
C ALA A 123 -18.08 -12.07 -6.27
N GLN A 124 -19.28 -11.77 -6.77
CA GLN A 124 -19.70 -12.16 -8.11
C GLN A 124 -18.91 -11.43 -9.19
N TYR A 125 -18.72 -10.12 -9.09
CA TYR A 125 -17.97 -9.33 -10.08
C TYR A 125 -16.52 -9.75 -10.20
N LEU A 126 -15.90 -10.16 -9.09
CA LEU A 126 -14.51 -10.58 -9.05
C LEU A 126 -14.31 -12.08 -9.25
N GLU A 127 -15.40 -12.86 -9.32
CA GLU A 127 -15.35 -14.32 -9.34
C GLU A 127 -14.58 -14.90 -8.14
N ILE A 128 -14.71 -14.25 -6.96
CA ILE A 128 -14.09 -14.68 -5.69
C ILE A 128 -15.21 -14.96 -4.68
N PRO A 129 -15.80 -16.18 -4.67
CA PRO A 129 -16.91 -16.53 -3.78
C PRO A 129 -16.62 -16.29 -2.30
N ALA A 130 -15.35 -16.39 -1.87
CA ALA A 130 -14.94 -16.16 -0.49
C ALA A 130 -15.23 -14.74 0.02
N LEU A 131 -15.35 -13.73 -0.88
CA LEU A 131 -15.69 -12.37 -0.48
C LEU A 131 -17.16 -12.22 -0.09
N ALA A 132 -18.05 -13.13 -0.51
CA ALA A 132 -19.49 -12.99 -0.33
C ALA A 132 -19.93 -12.94 1.14
N VAL A 133 -19.13 -13.56 2.02
CA VAL A 133 -19.38 -13.63 3.48
C VAL A 133 -18.52 -12.64 4.27
N ALA A 134 -17.67 -11.86 3.61
CA ALA A 134 -16.81 -10.89 4.27
C ALA A 134 -17.60 -9.61 4.62
N PRO A 135 -17.33 -8.96 5.77
CA PRO A 135 -17.91 -7.66 6.11
C PRO A 135 -17.63 -6.61 5.03
N GLY A 136 -18.65 -5.87 4.60
CA GLY A 136 -18.54 -4.91 3.49
C GLY A 136 -17.44 -3.86 3.68
N GLY A 137 -17.19 -3.40 4.92
CA GLY A 137 -16.09 -2.48 5.20
C GLY A 137 -14.69 -3.07 4.97
N LEU A 138 -14.51 -4.38 5.18
CA LEU A 138 -13.25 -5.07 4.87
C LEU A 138 -13.07 -5.27 3.37
N VAL A 139 -14.15 -5.62 2.66
CA VAL A 139 -14.14 -5.68 1.19
C VAL A 139 -13.83 -4.30 0.60
N ASP A 140 -14.44 -3.25 1.15
CA ASP A 140 -14.19 -1.89 0.70
C ASP A 140 -12.73 -1.47 0.94
N ALA A 141 -12.20 -1.63 2.15
CA ALA A 141 -10.83 -1.26 2.47
C ALA A 141 -9.78 -2.12 1.71
N GLY A 142 -10.05 -3.42 1.55
CA GLY A 142 -9.09 -4.40 1.05
C GLY A 142 -9.10 -4.61 -0.47
N VAL A 143 -10.20 -4.28 -1.13
CA VAL A 143 -10.42 -4.57 -2.56
C VAL A 143 -10.88 -3.31 -3.31
N LEU A 144 -12.00 -2.71 -2.92
CA LEU A 144 -12.55 -1.58 -3.66
C LEU A 144 -11.70 -0.31 -3.52
N GLY A 145 -11.09 -0.08 -2.36
CA GLY A 145 -10.16 1.03 -2.13
C GLY A 145 -8.95 0.98 -3.06
N PRO A 146 -8.24 -0.16 -3.16
CA PRO A 146 -7.20 -0.36 -4.16
C PRO A 146 -7.65 -0.14 -5.61
N PHE A 147 -8.87 -0.52 -5.98
CA PHE A 147 -9.42 -0.23 -7.31
C PHE A 147 -9.65 1.26 -7.53
N ARG A 148 -10.25 1.95 -6.56
CA ARG A 148 -10.49 3.40 -6.63
C ARG A 148 -9.17 4.18 -6.74
N ARG A 149 -8.12 3.73 -6.06
CA ARG A 149 -6.79 4.35 -6.18
C ARG A 149 -6.12 4.08 -7.52
N GLN A 150 -6.28 2.89 -8.09
CA GLN A 150 -5.77 2.60 -9.43
C GLN A 150 -6.52 3.37 -10.51
N ALA A 151 -7.84 3.51 -10.38
CA ALA A 151 -8.64 4.38 -11.24
C ALA A 151 -8.17 5.85 -11.14
N GLY A 152 -7.93 6.35 -9.92
CA GLY A 152 -7.35 7.69 -9.71
C GLY A 152 -5.95 7.82 -10.33
N GLY A 153 -5.16 6.76 -10.27
CA GLY A 153 -3.89 6.61 -10.97
C GLY A 153 -3.99 6.76 -12.48
N THR A 154 -4.98 6.13 -13.10
CA THR A 154 -5.24 6.22 -14.53
C THR A 154 -5.71 7.62 -14.92
N VAL A 155 -6.57 8.26 -14.11
CA VAL A 155 -6.97 9.66 -14.31
C VAL A 155 -5.74 10.59 -14.25
N LEU A 156 -4.87 10.42 -13.25
CA LEU A 156 -3.66 11.21 -13.14
C LEU A 156 -2.70 10.96 -14.31
N ALA A 157 -2.47 9.70 -14.68
CA ALA A 157 -1.62 9.37 -15.82
C ALA A 157 -2.15 9.99 -17.12
N GLY A 158 -3.46 9.96 -17.36
CA GLY A 158 -4.07 10.63 -18.51
C GLY A 158 -3.85 12.15 -18.49
N ARG A 159 -4.01 12.80 -17.33
CA ARG A 159 -3.75 14.24 -17.18
C ARG A 159 -2.28 14.59 -17.43
N GLU A 160 -1.35 13.79 -16.91
CA GLU A 160 0.08 14.01 -17.11
C GLU A 160 0.51 13.69 -18.55
N ALA A 161 -0.13 12.73 -19.22
CA ALA A 161 0.08 12.47 -20.65
C ALA A 161 -0.30 13.69 -21.50
N LEU A 162 -1.41 14.37 -21.19
CA LEU A 162 -1.80 15.60 -21.90
C LEU A 162 -0.80 16.75 -21.71
N LYS A 163 -0.10 16.80 -20.56
CA LYS A 163 0.88 17.85 -20.25
C LYS A 163 2.28 17.56 -20.81
N HIS A 164 2.71 16.30 -20.73
CA HIS A 164 4.11 15.90 -20.94
C HIS A 164 4.29 14.97 -22.14
N GLY A 165 3.24 14.30 -22.58
CA GLY A 165 3.22 13.43 -23.77
C GLY A 165 2.84 11.99 -23.44
N ILE A 166 3.48 11.39 -22.43
CA ILE A 166 3.26 9.98 -22.06
C ILE A 166 2.96 9.88 -20.57
N GLY A 167 1.85 9.22 -20.23
CA GLY A 167 1.47 8.88 -18.86
C GLY A 167 1.36 7.37 -18.69
N ILE A 168 2.06 6.84 -17.69
CA ILE A 168 2.10 5.39 -17.40
C ILE A 168 1.58 5.17 -15.98
N ASN A 169 0.43 4.52 -15.83
CA ASN A 169 -0.01 4.02 -14.53
C ASN A 169 0.50 2.58 -14.32
N ILE A 170 1.36 2.36 -13.32
CA ILE A 170 1.91 1.02 -13.04
C ILE A 170 0.80 0.01 -12.70
N GLY A 171 -0.30 0.46 -12.07
CA GLY A 171 -1.45 -0.38 -11.73
C GLY A 171 -2.30 -0.79 -12.93
N GLY A 172 -2.15 -0.12 -14.08
CA GLY A 172 -3.02 -0.32 -15.24
C GLY A 172 -4.47 0.07 -14.95
N GLY A 173 -5.40 -0.57 -15.66
CA GLY A 173 -6.84 -0.45 -15.45
C GLY A 173 -7.48 -1.80 -15.14
N TYR A 174 -8.72 -1.76 -14.62
CA TYR A 174 -9.56 -2.94 -14.42
C TYR A 174 -10.70 -2.93 -15.43
N HIS A 175 -11.13 -4.13 -15.82
CA HIS A 175 -12.34 -4.36 -16.59
C HIS A 175 -13.56 -4.36 -15.68
#